data_AF-A0A9E5QFB8-F1
#
_entry.id   AF-A0A9E5QFB8-F1
#
_cell.length_a   1.000
_cell.length_b   1.000
_cell.length_c   1.000
_cell.angle_alpha   90.00
_cell.angle_beta   90.00
_cell.angle_gamma   90.00
#
_symmetry.space_group_name_H-M   'P 1'
#
loop_
_entity.id
_entity.type
_entity.pdbx_description
1 polymer ?
#
loop_
_entity_poly.entity_id
_entity_poly.type
_entity_poly.pdbx_seq_one_letter_code
_entity_poly.pdbx_strand_id
1 'polypeptide(L)' 'MKALTYNEVIDDILKILEMVQSGEEIVIKNVKTQENVAVIVPYKNYRRKSSSKKKQERPLGILKGKASYRIKEDFKITDE' A
#
# COMPACT_ATOMS: atom_id res chain seq x y z
N MET A 1 11.07 5.80 -8.01
CA MET A 1 10.87 4.38 -7.71
C MET A 1 11.75 3.60 -8.67
N LYS A 2 12.70 2.82 -8.16
CA LYS A 2 13.70 2.10 -8.95
C LYS A 2 13.42 0.60 -8.87
N ALA A 3 13.50 -0.12 -9.99
CA ALA A 3 13.27 -1.55 -10.02
C ALA A 3 14.62 -2.29 -10.07
N LEU A 4 14.78 -3.28 -9.20
CA LEU A 4 15.95 -4.15 -9.09
C LEU A 4 15.51 -5.60 -9.08
N THR A 5 16.39 -6.49 -9.48
CA THR A 5 16.23 -7.93 -9.40
C THR A 5 16.72 -8.46 -8.05
N TYR A 6 16.35 -9.70 -7.72
CA TYR A 6 16.83 -10.35 -6.48
C TYR A 6 18.35 -10.38 -6.35
N ASN A 7 19.05 -10.65 -7.45
CA ASN A 7 20.51 -10.74 -7.44
C ASN A 7 21.13 -9.37 -7.16
N GLU A 8 20.66 -8.32 -7.86
CA GLU A 8 21.11 -6.94 -7.61
C GLU A 8 20.84 -6.49 -6.17
N VAL A 9 19.77 -6.97 -5.55
CA VAL A 9 19.47 -6.65 -4.14
C VAL A 9 20.45 -7.32 -3.18
N ILE A 10 20.85 -8.56 -3.44
CA ILE A 10 21.80 -9.30 -2.61
C ILE A 10 23.21 -8.71 -2.74
N ASP A 11 23.62 -8.40 -3.97
CA ASP A 11 24.97 -7.93 -4.28
C ASP A 11 25.27 -6.56 -3.66
N ASP A 12 24.27 -5.65 -3.62
CA ASP A 12 24.44 -4.25 -3.21
C ASP A 12 23.52 -3.82 -2.04
N ILE A 13 23.16 -4.75 -1.14
CA ILE A 13 22.12 -4.49 -0.11
C ILE A 13 22.39 -3.24 0.75
N LEU A 14 23.64 -2.98 1.13
CA LEU A 14 24.00 -1.83 1.96
C LEU A 14 23.70 -0.50 1.26
N LYS A 15 24.12 -0.39 -0.01
CA LYS A 15 23.86 0.79 -0.85
C LYS A 15 22.36 0.99 -1.07
N ILE A 16 21.62 -0.09 -1.27
CA ILE A 16 20.16 -0.04 -1.42
C ILE A 16 19.51 0.48 -0.14
N LEU A 17 19.98 0.05 1.04
CA LEU A 17 19.47 0.56 2.31
C LEU A 17 19.77 2.05 2.50
N GLU A 18 20.94 2.55 2.09
CA GLU A 18 21.25 3.99 2.08
C GLU A 18 20.30 4.78 1.18
N MET A 19 20.05 4.28 -0.04
CA MET A 19 19.09 4.87 -0.97
C MET A 19 17.69 4.92 -0.35
N VAL A 20 17.25 3.83 0.29
CA VAL A 20 15.95 3.79 0.98
C VAL A 20 15.91 4.75 2.18
N GLN A 21 16.99 4.90 2.94
CA GLN A 21 17.05 5.87 4.04
C GLN A 21 16.92 7.32 3.52
N SER A 22 17.48 7.62 2.35
CA SER A 22 17.34 8.94 1.70
C SER A 22 15.90 9.26 1.26
N GLY A 23 15.03 8.24 1.17
CA GLY A 23 13.63 8.38 0.79
C GLY A 23 13.24 7.66 -0.48
N GLU A 24 14.16 6.96 -1.14
CA GLU A 24 13.87 6.23 -2.37
C GLU A 24 13.05 4.96 -2.11
N GLU A 25 12.21 4.60 -3.08
CA GLU A 25 11.42 3.37 -3.05
C GLU A 25 11.96 2.39 -4.11
N ILE A 26 12.26 1.17 -3.68
CA ILE A 26 12.89 0.14 -4.50
C ILE A 26 11.88 -1.00 -4.70
N VAL A 27 11.60 -1.36 -5.94
CA VAL A 27 10.78 -2.53 -6.30
C VAL A 27 11.69 -3.69 -6.63
N ILE A 28 11.44 -4.85 -6.02
CA ILE A 28 12.13 -6.10 -6.32
C ILE A 28 11.31 -6.87 -7.35
N LYS A 29 11.94 -7.23 -8.45
CA LYS A 29 11.35 -7.99 -9.56
C LYS A 29 11.90 -9.41 -9.65
N ASN A 30 11.05 -10.32 -10.11
CA ASN A 30 11.48 -11.63 -10.56
C ASN A 30 12.11 -11.51 -11.95
N VAL A 31 13.34 -11.99 -12.12
CA VAL A 31 14.06 -11.92 -13.41
C VAL A 31 13.32 -12.72 -14.50
N LYS A 32 12.75 -13.87 -14.13
CA LYS A 32 12.12 -14.81 -15.07
C LYS A 32 10.74 -14.35 -15.52
N THR A 33 9.89 -13.93 -14.57
CA THR A 33 8.50 -13.52 -14.88
C THR A 33 8.35 -12.02 -15.11
N GLN A 34 9.36 -11.21 -14.79
CA GLN A 34 9.32 -9.73 -14.79
C GLN A 34 8.26 -9.13 -13.84
N GLU A 35 7.66 -9.95 -12.99
CA GLU A 35 6.65 -9.52 -12.04
C GLU A 35 7.28 -8.79 -10.84
N ASN A 36 6.56 -7.80 -10.33
CA ASN A 36 6.91 -7.11 -9.09
C ASN A 36 6.60 -8.03 -7.91
N VAL A 37 7.61 -8.41 -7.13
CA VAL A 37 7.44 -9.37 -6.02
C VAL A 37 7.41 -8.67 -4.66
N ALA A 38 8.23 -7.64 -4.48
CA ALA A 38 8.28 -6.91 -3.22
C ALA A 38 8.66 -5.44 -3.44
N VAL A 39 8.50 -4.63 -2.39
CA VAL A 39 8.97 -3.24 -2.37
C VAL A 39 9.68 -2.97 -1.05
N ILE A 40 10.84 -2.32 -1.11
CA ILE A 40 11.54 -1.77 0.05
C ILE A 40 11.23 -0.29 0.08
N VAL A 41 10.65 0.17 1.19
CA VAL A 41 10.28 1.56 1.40
C VAL A 41 10.88 2.08 2.70
N PRO A 42 11.10 3.40 2.83
CA PRO A 42 11.55 3.98 4.09
C PRO A 42 10.56 3.62 5.20
N TYR A 43 11.05 3.23 6.38
CA TYR A 43 10.18 2.80 7.48
C TYR A 43 9.13 3.86 7.86
N LYS A 44 9.48 5.15 7.77
CA LYS A 44 8.54 6.28 7.96
C LYS A 44 7.35 6.23 6.99
N ASN A 45 7.55 5.79 5.75
CA ASN A 45 6.50 5.68 4.73
C ASN A 45 5.64 4.45 4.97
N TYR A 46 6.24 3.32 5.37
CA TYR A 46 5.50 2.13 5.80
C TYR A 46 4.63 2.43 7.02
N ARG A 47 5.21 3.06 8.06
CA ARG A 47 4.50 3.43 9.29
C ARG A 47 3.35 4.39 9.03
N ARG A 48 3.48 5.32 8.08
CA ARG A 48 2.36 6.19 7.66
C ARG A 48 1.19 5.41 7.06
N LYS A 49 1.45 4.28 6.38
CA LYS A 49 0.41 3.40 5.82
C LYS A 49 -0.20 2.46 6.86
N SER A 50 0.58 1.98 7.83
CA SER A 50 0.12 1.04 8.87
C SER A 50 -0.44 1.73 10.13
N SER A 51 -0.05 2.97 10.41
CA SER A 51 -0.60 3.75 11.54
C SER A 51 -1.92 4.37 11.13
N SER A 52 -2.99 3.95 11.80
CA SER A 52 -4.38 4.45 11.69
C SER A 52 -4.55 5.99 11.77
N LYS A 53 -3.51 6.78 12.04
CA LYS A 53 -3.53 8.26 12.07
C LYS A 53 -3.52 8.92 10.68
N LYS A 54 -3.13 8.20 9.64
CA LYS A 54 -3.27 8.64 8.23
C LYS A 54 -3.94 7.52 7.44
N LYS A 55 -5.02 6.94 7.97
CA LYS A 55 -5.98 6.19 7.16
C LYS A 55 -6.27 7.09 5.97
N GLN A 56 -5.80 6.70 4.79
CA GLN A 56 -6.22 7.23 3.51
C GLN A 56 -7.71 7.51 3.64
N GLU A 57 -8.09 8.79 3.70
CA GLU A 57 -9.46 9.18 4.03
C GLU A 57 -10.35 8.40 3.07
N ARG A 58 -11.11 7.43 3.60
CA ARG A 58 -11.97 6.63 2.74
C ARG A 58 -12.99 7.61 2.19
N PRO A 59 -13.04 7.84 0.87
CA PRO A 59 -14.00 8.79 0.33
C PRO A 59 -15.39 8.32 0.71
N LEU A 60 -16.06 9.10 1.57
CA LEU A 60 -17.45 8.84 1.93
C LEU A 60 -18.34 9.33 0.79
N GLY A 61 -19.49 8.68 0.61
CA GLY A 61 -20.48 9.12 -0.38
C GLY A 61 -20.08 8.85 -1.83
N ILE A 62 -19.30 7.79 -2.12
CA ILE A 62 -19.03 7.33 -3.49
C ILE A 62 -20.30 7.07 -4.33
N LEU A 63 -21.43 6.82 -3.66
CA LEU A 63 -22.74 6.60 -4.27
C LEU A 63 -23.66 7.82 -4.17
N LYS A 64 -23.17 8.97 -3.67
CA LYS A 64 -23.96 10.21 -3.56
C LYS A 64 -24.48 10.60 -4.95
N GLY A 65 -25.81 10.69 -5.08
CA GLY A 65 -26.47 11.02 -6.35
C GLY A 65 -26.45 9.90 -7.41
N LYS A 66 -25.83 8.75 -7.13
CA LYS A 66 -25.77 7.59 -8.05
C LYS A 66 -26.67 6.44 -7.61
N ALA A 67 -26.97 6.35 -6.32
CA ALA A 67 -27.84 5.31 -5.77
C ALA A 67 -28.75 5.87 -4.68
N SER A 68 -29.89 5.21 -4.49
CA SER A 68 -30.83 5.41 -3.39
C SER A 68 -31.03 4.10 -2.65
N TYR A 69 -31.40 4.17 -1.38
CA TYR A 69 -31.78 3.01 -0.58
C TYR A 69 -33.17 3.20 0.02
N ARG A 70 -33.85 2.11 0.35
CA ARG A 70 -35.11 2.11 1.11
C ARG A 70 -34.97 1.09 2.23
N ILE A 71 -35.09 1.55 3.47
CA ILE A 71 -35.16 0.69 4.65
C ILE A 71 -36.64 0.43 4.91
N LYS A 72 -37.02 -0.83 5.12
CA LYS A 72 -38.38 -1.19 5.51
C LYS A 72 -38.57 -0.90 7.01
N GLU A 73 -39.81 -0.61 7.41
CA GLU A 73 -40.14 -0.22 8.79
C GLU A 73 -39.78 -1.29 9.83
N ASP A 74 -39.74 -2.56 9.43
CA ASP A 74 -39.44 -3.73 10.26
C ASP A 74 -37.95 -4.13 10.26
N PHE A 75 -37.08 -3.33 9.63
CA PHE A 75 -35.66 -3.64 9.57
C PHE A 75 -35.00 -3.48 10.95
N LYS A 76 -34.55 -4.60 11.52
CA LYS A 76 -33.81 -4.63 12.79
C LYS A 76 -32.31 -4.62 12.52
N ILE A 77 -31.61 -3.63 13.08
CA ILE A 77 -30.16 -3.67 13.19
C ILE A 77 -29.83 -4.47 14.45
N THR A 78 -29.07 -5.54 14.30
CA THR A 78 -28.46 -6.30 15.40
C THR A 78 -26.99 -5.96 15.48
N ASP A 79 -26.41 -6.03 16.68
CA ASP A 79 -25.00 -5.68 16.93
C ASP A 79 -23.99 -6.76 16.46
N GLU A 80 -24.47 -7.84 15.82
CA GLU A 80 -23.63 -8.89 15.23
C GLU A 80 -22.98 -8.48 13.89
#